data_AF-A0A924BYR3-F1
#
_entry.id   AF-A0A924BYR3-F1
#
_cell.length_a   1.000
_cell.length_b   1.000
_cell.length_c   1.000
_cell.angle_alpha   90.00
_cell.angle_beta   90.00
_cell.angle_gamma   90.00
#
_symmetry.space_group_name_H-M   'P 1'
#
loop_
_entity.id
_entity.type
_entity.pdbx_description
1 polymer ?
#
loop_
_entity_poly.entity_id
_entity_poly.type
_entity_poly.pdbx_seq_one_letter_code
_entity_poly.pdbx_strand_id
1 'polypeptide(L)'
;MEENLKQQSTSIIKIAMFGPESTGKTTLSKQLAEHFQTVWTPEFARNYLQEKWNAKQQICEPEDLLSIAIGQIKLENESLNIASKYLFCDTNLLVTKVFSEIYYNFCDPVLDKAALKHQYDLFFLTDIDVLWQKDDLRDRPCNRKAIFEIFKNALVQNQKPFIILSGDENERLKKAINIVENLENAKKLGFSSHDFVQMYNHGITLKNIESQISIFKNGVAKTILDRAATINDGIKILSDSDWQHYIDLFETEKLKHKLCKFVPASGAASRMFKFLLEFINDYDKQNETINAYINRKNAVDLSIFLVGLEKFPFYKKVINLLENTNSDYNKNAKDVKDDLFIKMLLSSEYFDYANKPKGILPFHKYETHIATPIEEHLNECVCYASSNG
;
A
#
# COMPACT_ATOMS: atom_id res chain seq x y z
N MET A 1 41.44 0.15 -8.70
CA MET A 1 40.29 -0.14 -9.59
C MET A 1 38.96 0.13 -8.88
N GLU A 2 38.72 -0.41 -7.68
CA GLU A 2 37.53 -0.09 -6.86
C GLU A 2 37.35 1.41 -6.52
N GLU A 3 38.43 2.16 -6.30
CA GLU A 3 38.32 3.60 -5.97
C GLU A 3 37.71 4.44 -7.09
N ASN A 4 37.91 4.05 -8.36
CA ASN A 4 37.39 4.77 -9.51
C ASN A 4 35.87 4.62 -9.70
N LEU A 5 35.25 3.69 -8.96
CA LEU A 5 33.81 3.45 -8.98
C LEU A 5 33.12 4.01 -7.73
N LYS A 6 33.78 4.87 -6.96
CA LYS A 6 33.20 5.45 -5.74
C LYS A 6 32.37 6.70 -6.06
N GLN A 7 31.10 6.70 -5.64
CA GLN A 7 30.28 7.92 -5.62
C GLN A 7 30.76 8.86 -4.51
N GLN A 8 30.77 10.16 -4.81
CA GLN A 8 30.96 11.19 -3.80
C GLN A 8 29.72 11.31 -2.89
N SER A 9 29.95 11.52 -1.59
CA SER A 9 28.89 11.80 -0.62
C SER A 9 28.35 13.22 -0.83
N THR A 10 27.04 13.40 -0.75
CA THR A 10 26.39 14.68 -1.00
C THR A 10 25.06 14.80 -0.27
N SER A 11 24.59 16.03 -0.05
CA SER A 11 23.22 16.35 0.37
C SER A 11 22.28 16.64 -0.81
N ILE A 12 22.82 16.69 -2.03
CA ILE A 12 22.06 16.86 -3.28
C ILE A 12 21.14 15.66 -3.47
N ILE A 13 19.88 15.91 -3.82
CA ILE A 13 18.91 14.86 -4.13
C ILE A 13 19.24 14.29 -5.50
N LYS A 14 19.71 13.03 -5.55
CA LYS A 14 20.09 12.34 -6.79
C LYS A 14 18.96 11.46 -7.30
N ILE A 15 18.56 11.68 -8.56
CA ILE A 15 17.48 10.95 -9.21
C ILE A 15 18.02 10.26 -10.45
N ALA A 16 17.94 8.94 -10.48
CA ALA A 16 18.41 8.14 -11.61
C ALA A 16 17.26 7.84 -12.58
N MET A 17 17.47 8.13 -13.87
CA MET A 17 16.62 7.59 -14.93
C MET A 17 17.06 6.16 -15.21
N PHE A 18 16.11 5.24 -15.11
CA PHE A 18 16.38 3.81 -15.16
C PHE A 18 15.42 3.14 -16.14
N GLY A 19 15.89 2.16 -16.90
CA GLY A 19 15.05 1.40 -17.82
C GLY A 19 15.72 1.06 -19.15
N PRO A 20 15.02 0.26 -19.99
CA PRO A 20 15.52 -0.22 -21.28
C PRO A 20 15.91 0.91 -22.25
N GLU A 21 16.54 0.57 -23.36
CA GLU A 21 16.89 1.53 -24.42
C GLU A 21 15.64 2.16 -25.06
N SER A 22 15.79 3.37 -25.59
CA SER A 22 14.74 4.10 -26.33
C SER A 22 13.43 4.28 -25.55
N THR A 23 13.53 4.63 -24.27
CA THR A 23 12.38 4.93 -23.38
C THR A 23 12.30 6.40 -22.94
N GLY A 24 13.11 7.30 -23.51
CA GLY A 24 13.06 8.74 -23.24
C GLY A 24 13.84 9.23 -22.00
N LYS A 25 14.74 8.40 -21.43
CA LYS A 25 15.57 8.76 -20.25
C LYS A 25 16.36 10.06 -20.44
N THR A 26 17.09 10.19 -21.54
CA THR A 26 17.91 11.37 -21.85
C THR A 26 17.07 12.63 -21.96
N THR A 27 15.93 12.55 -22.65
CA THR A 27 15.01 13.68 -22.80
C THR A 27 14.48 14.14 -21.45
N LEU A 28 14.02 13.18 -20.63
CA LEU A 28 13.48 13.48 -19.30
C LEU A 28 14.55 14.09 -18.37
N SER A 29 15.77 13.57 -18.36
CA SER A 29 16.88 14.14 -17.57
C SER A 29 17.18 15.59 -17.93
N LYS A 30 17.21 15.91 -19.24
CA LYS A 30 17.42 17.28 -19.72
C LYS A 30 16.29 18.21 -19.29
N GLN A 31 15.04 17.80 -19.50
CA GLN A 31 13.86 18.59 -19.16
C GLN A 31 13.77 18.86 -17.65
N LEU A 32 14.06 17.86 -16.82
CA LEU A 32 14.08 18.04 -15.36
C LEU A 32 15.22 18.96 -14.92
N ALA A 33 16.42 18.82 -15.50
CA ALA A 33 17.53 19.71 -15.19
C ALA A 33 17.22 21.16 -15.57
N GLU A 34 16.60 21.40 -16.73
CA GLU A 34 16.15 22.72 -17.16
C GLU A 34 15.08 23.29 -16.21
N HIS A 35 14.04 22.49 -15.90
CA HIS A 35 12.96 22.91 -15.01
C HIS A 35 13.45 23.28 -13.60
N PHE A 36 14.33 22.46 -13.02
CA PHE A 36 14.88 22.67 -11.67
C PHE A 36 16.14 23.54 -11.65
N GLN A 37 16.54 24.12 -12.79
CA GLN A 37 17.71 24.99 -12.92
C GLN A 37 18.98 24.35 -12.32
N THR A 38 19.26 23.13 -12.75
CA THR A 38 20.42 22.33 -12.33
C THR A 38 21.05 21.64 -13.55
N VAL A 39 21.98 20.73 -13.32
CA VAL A 39 22.61 19.89 -14.35
C VAL A 39 22.08 18.46 -14.33
N TRP A 40 22.37 17.74 -15.41
CA TRP A 40 22.15 16.30 -15.53
C TRP A 40 23.43 15.60 -15.98
N THR A 41 23.59 14.34 -15.61
CA THR A 41 24.70 13.49 -16.02
C THR A 41 24.32 12.74 -17.30
N PRO A 42 25.07 12.86 -18.41
CA PRO A 42 24.81 12.13 -19.64
C PRO A 42 25.29 10.68 -19.63
N GLU A 43 24.72 9.88 -20.55
CA GLU A 43 25.02 8.44 -20.64
C GLU A 43 26.42 8.27 -21.24
N PHE A 44 27.39 7.88 -20.42
CA PHE A 44 28.78 7.72 -20.85
C PHE A 44 28.91 6.67 -21.96
N ALA A 45 28.16 5.56 -21.82
CA ALA A 45 28.17 4.45 -22.77
C ALA A 45 27.89 4.91 -24.20
N ARG A 46 26.98 5.88 -24.39
CA ARG A 46 26.58 6.36 -25.71
C ARG A 46 27.75 6.98 -26.47
N ASN A 47 28.46 7.90 -25.84
CA ASN A 47 29.59 8.59 -26.46
C ASN A 47 30.77 7.64 -26.65
N TYR A 48 31.10 6.85 -25.63
CA TYR A 48 32.20 5.89 -25.67
C TYR A 48 32.04 4.87 -26.82
N LEU A 49 30.85 4.27 -26.94
CA LEU A 49 30.59 3.28 -27.99
C LEU A 49 30.52 3.90 -29.39
N GLN A 50 30.02 5.13 -29.50
CA GLN A 50 30.02 5.85 -30.79
C GLN A 50 31.45 6.15 -31.27
N GLU A 51 32.35 6.57 -30.37
CA GLU A 51 33.77 6.78 -30.68
C GLU A 51 34.45 5.46 -31.08
N LYS A 52 34.20 4.37 -30.33
CA LYS A 52 34.71 3.03 -30.65
C LYS A 52 34.24 2.57 -32.03
N TRP A 53 32.95 2.76 -32.35
CA TRP A 53 32.39 2.42 -33.64
C TRP A 53 33.04 3.25 -34.76
N ASN A 54 33.13 4.56 -34.60
CA ASN A 54 33.72 5.44 -35.62
C ASN A 54 35.18 5.10 -35.89
N ALA A 55 35.95 4.74 -34.86
CA ALA A 55 37.37 4.43 -34.99
C ALA A 55 37.67 3.00 -35.46
N LYS A 56 36.90 2.01 -35.01
CA LYS A 56 37.22 0.59 -35.16
C LYS A 56 36.11 -0.27 -35.78
N GLN A 57 34.91 0.28 -35.98
CA GLN A 57 33.71 -0.45 -36.42
C GLN A 57 33.38 -1.64 -35.50
N GLN A 58 33.64 -1.49 -34.21
CA GLN A 58 33.39 -2.51 -33.18
C GLN A 58 32.20 -2.11 -32.31
N ILE A 59 31.40 -3.11 -31.93
CA ILE A 59 30.30 -2.96 -30.96
C ILE A 59 30.82 -3.02 -29.51
N CYS A 60 29.91 -2.88 -28.55
CA CYS A 60 30.20 -3.10 -27.14
C CYS A 60 30.68 -4.53 -26.91
N GLU A 61 31.76 -4.70 -26.16
CA GLU A 61 32.32 -5.98 -25.73
C GLU A 61 32.37 -6.02 -24.18
N PRO A 62 32.46 -7.21 -23.54
CA PRO A 62 32.49 -7.31 -22.08
C PRO A 62 33.59 -6.47 -21.41
N GLU A 63 34.75 -6.32 -22.04
CA GLU A 63 35.86 -5.53 -21.49
C GLU A 63 35.56 -4.01 -21.43
N ASP A 64 34.61 -3.53 -22.24
CA ASP A 64 34.21 -2.12 -22.26
C ASP A 64 33.40 -1.74 -21.02
N LEU A 65 32.68 -2.69 -20.41
CA LEU A 65 31.70 -2.41 -19.36
C LEU A 65 32.33 -1.74 -18.14
N LEU A 66 33.55 -2.13 -17.77
CA LEU A 66 34.24 -1.54 -16.64
C LEU A 66 34.71 -0.11 -16.96
N SER A 67 35.20 0.14 -18.18
CA SER A 67 35.55 1.50 -18.63
C SER A 67 34.31 2.39 -18.71
N ILE A 68 33.19 1.86 -19.18
CA ILE A 68 31.89 2.56 -19.18
C ILE A 68 31.46 2.91 -17.76
N ALA A 69 31.58 1.97 -16.83
CA ALA A 69 31.24 2.19 -15.43
C ALA A 69 32.10 3.27 -14.77
N ILE A 70 33.42 3.22 -14.98
CA ILE A 70 34.34 4.24 -14.47
C ILE A 70 34.01 5.61 -15.07
N GLY A 71 33.76 5.67 -16.38
CA GLY A 71 33.37 6.89 -17.08
C GLY A 71 32.06 7.47 -16.55
N GLN A 72 31.04 6.64 -16.33
CA GLN A 72 29.75 7.08 -15.80
C GLN A 72 29.89 7.70 -14.40
N ILE A 73 30.70 7.09 -13.52
CA ILE A 73 30.91 7.61 -12.16
C ILE A 73 31.76 8.86 -12.15
N LYS A 74 32.74 8.96 -13.05
CA LYS A 74 33.48 10.20 -13.25
C LYS A 74 32.53 11.34 -13.64
N LEU A 75 31.67 11.13 -14.64
CA LEU A 75 30.69 12.15 -15.06
C LEU A 75 29.69 12.50 -13.94
N GLU A 76 29.22 11.52 -13.19
CA GLU A 76 28.30 11.77 -12.07
C GLU A 76 28.96 12.63 -10.99
N ASN A 77 30.19 12.30 -10.59
CA ASN A 77 30.94 13.05 -9.60
C ASN A 77 31.31 14.47 -10.10
N GLU A 78 31.63 14.64 -11.39
CA GLU A 78 31.86 15.95 -11.99
C GLU A 78 30.57 16.79 -12.00
N SER A 79 29.45 16.18 -12.38
CA SER A 79 28.14 16.84 -12.40
C SER A 79 27.69 17.24 -11.00
N LEU A 80 28.03 16.46 -9.97
CA LEU A 80 27.74 16.81 -8.57
C LEU A 80 28.41 18.11 -8.11
N ASN A 81 29.59 18.47 -8.65
CA ASN A 81 30.27 19.72 -8.29
C ASN A 81 29.57 20.96 -8.86
N ILE A 82 28.72 20.77 -9.86
CA ILE A 82 28.01 21.85 -10.58
C ILE A 82 26.53 21.88 -10.16
N ALA A 83 25.97 20.72 -9.83
CA ALA A 83 24.59 20.55 -9.42
C ALA A 83 24.25 21.42 -8.21
N SER A 84 23.04 21.97 -8.24
CA SER A 84 22.52 22.77 -7.14
C SER A 84 21.85 21.86 -6.11
N LYS A 85 20.52 21.79 -6.13
CA LYS A 85 19.72 21.01 -5.18
C LYS A 85 19.45 19.58 -5.65
N TYR A 86 19.43 19.39 -6.96
CA TYR A 86 19.08 18.15 -7.63
C TYR A 86 20.18 17.75 -8.60
N LEU A 87 20.40 16.44 -8.77
CA LEU A 87 21.15 15.90 -9.89
C LEU A 87 20.33 14.79 -10.56
N PHE A 88 20.11 14.93 -11.87
CA PHE A 88 19.42 13.93 -12.68
C PHE A 88 20.44 13.09 -13.45
N CYS A 89 20.49 11.77 -13.23
CA CYS A 89 21.46 10.89 -13.87
C CYS A 89 20.82 10.05 -14.97
N ASP A 90 21.27 10.23 -16.22
CA ASP A 90 21.04 9.32 -17.33
C ASP A 90 22.37 8.67 -17.68
N THR A 91 22.71 7.46 -17.31
CA THR A 91 22.01 6.48 -16.48
C THR A 91 22.85 6.22 -15.22
N ASN A 92 22.81 5.02 -14.65
CA ASN A 92 23.65 4.61 -13.52
C ASN A 92 24.28 3.23 -13.71
N LEU A 93 25.18 2.83 -12.80
CA LEU A 93 25.85 1.52 -12.87
C LEU A 93 24.91 0.32 -12.79
N LEU A 94 23.75 0.46 -12.15
CA LEU A 94 22.77 -0.62 -12.12
C LEU A 94 22.25 -0.94 -13.53
N VAL A 95 22.13 0.06 -14.41
CA VAL A 95 21.80 -0.18 -15.82
C VAL A 95 22.93 -0.93 -16.54
N THR A 96 24.19 -0.53 -16.32
CA THR A 96 25.35 -1.23 -16.89
C THR A 96 25.40 -2.69 -16.43
N LYS A 97 25.16 -2.95 -15.13
CA LYS A 97 25.04 -4.31 -14.58
C LYS A 97 23.94 -5.11 -15.28
N VAL A 98 22.72 -4.56 -15.35
CA VAL A 98 21.58 -5.26 -15.96
C VAL A 98 21.84 -5.57 -17.43
N PHE A 99 22.42 -4.63 -18.19
CA PHE A 99 22.80 -4.92 -19.58
C PHE A 99 23.91 -5.99 -19.68
N SER A 100 24.90 -5.96 -18.79
CA SER A 100 25.93 -7.01 -18.72
C SER A 100 25.30 -8.40 -18.59
N GLU A 101 24.33 -8.54 -17.69
CA GLU A 101 23.62 -9.79 -17.44
C GLU A 101 22.76 -10.21 -18.63
N ILE A 102 22.06 -9.27 -19.27
CA ILE A 102 21.22 -9.55 -20.44
C ILE A 102 22.04 -10.02 -21.65
N TYR A 103 23.13 -9.34 -21.96
CA TYR A 103 23.88 -9.59 -23.20
C TYR A 103 24.95 -10.67 -23.06
N TYR A 104 25.57 -10.81 -21.88
CA TYR A 104 26.72 -11.67 -21.67
C TYR A 104 26.50 -12.76 -20.62
N ASN A 105 25.35 -12.77 -19.93
CA ASN A 105 25.06 -13.70 -18.83
C ASN A 105 26.16 -13.72 -17.75
N PHE A 106 26.84 -12.58 -17.59
CA PHE A 106 27.97 -12.37 -16.71
C PHE A 106 28.00 -10.89 -16.31
N CYS A 107 28.40 -10.58 -15.08
CA CYS A 107 28.75 -9.24 -14.66
C CYS A 107 30.07 -9.30 -13.90
N ASP A 108 30.97 -8.37 -14.20
CA ASP A 108 32.23 -8.25 -13.47
C ASP A 108 31.95 -8.03 -11.96
N PRO A 109 32.59 -8.78 -11.04
CA PRO A 109 32.31 -8.67 -9.60
C PRO A 109 32.55 -7.27 -9.02
N VAL A 110 33.49 -6.51 -9.60
CA VAL A 110 33.79 -5.13 -9.17
C VAL A 110 32.65 -4.20 -9.59
N LEU A 111 32.14 -4.37 -10.82
CA LEU A 111 30.98 -3.63 -11.31
C LEU A 111 29.72 -3.97 -10.50
N ASP A 112 29.45 -5.25 -10.26
CA ASP A 112 28.30 -5.72 -9.51
C ASP A 112 28.25 -5.09 -8.11
N LYS A 113 29.34 -5.26 -7.35
CA LYS A 113 29.50 -4.69 -6.01
C LYS A 113 29.32 -3.17 -5.99
N ALA A 114 29.87 -2.46 -6.98
CA ALA A 114 29.73 -1.00 -7.08
C ALA A 114 28.27 -0.59 -7.37
N ALA A 115 27.63 -1.21 -8.35
CA ALA A 115 26.25 -0.93 -8.73
C ALA A 115 25.26 -1.10 -7.57
N LEU A 116 25.47 -2.13 -6.75
CA LEU A 116 24.64 -2.39 -5.56
C LEU A 116 24.85 -1.36 -4.45
N LYS A 117 26.11 -0.96 -4.22
CA LYS A 117 26.49 0.01 -3.18
C LYS A 117 26.03 1.43 -3.49
N HIS A 118 25.90 1.78 -4.76
CA HIS A 118 25.51 3.13 -5.17
C HIS A 118 24.11 3.51 -4.71
N GLN A 119 23.99 4.77 -4.29
CA GLN A 119 22.78 5.31 -3.68
C GLN A 119 22.24 6.47 -4.52
N TYR A 120 20.93 6.44 -4.68
CA TYR A 120 20.12 7.47 -5.31
C TYR A 120 18.85 7.63 -4.47
N ASP A 121 18.33 8.84 -4.39
CA ASP A 121 17.14 9.16 -3.62
C ASP A 121 15.87 8.65 -4.29
N LEU A 122 15.86 8.53 -5.62
CA LEU A 122 14.75 7.96 -6.36
C LEU A 122 15.22 7.43 -7.71
N PHE A 123 14.61 6.33 -8.15
CA PHE A 123 14.73 5.82 -9.50
C PHE A 123 13.43 6.06 -10.26
N PHE A 124 13.51 6.72 -11.41
CA PHE A 124 12.40 6.74 -12.36
C PHE A 124 12.57 5.60 -13.35
N LEU A 125 11.72 4.57 -13.23
CA LEU A 125 11.64 3.50 -14.20
C LEU A 125 10.74 3.94 -15.37
N THR A 126 11.34 4.29 -16.50
CA THR A 126 10.61 4.74 -17.70
C THR A 126 9.98 3.56 -18.44
N ASP A 127 8.68 3.62 -18.70
CA ASP A 127 7.91 2.59 -19.41
C ASP A 127 8.26 2.52 -20.92
N ILE A 128 7.81 1.46 -21.59
CA ILE A 128 8.03 1.14 -23.00
C ILE A 128 6.87 1.56 -23.93
N ASP A 129 5.96 2.39 -23.43
CA ASP A 129 4.78 2.92 -24.12
C ASP A 129 5.09 3.90 -25.27
N VAL A 130 6.33 4.39 -25.37
CA VAL A 130 6.81 5.20 -26.49
C VAL A 130 7.22 4.33 -27.69
N LEU A 131 6.95 4.87 -28.91
CA LEU A 131 7.41 4.26 -30.16
C LEU A 131 8.92 4.05 -30.11
N TRP A 132 9.32 2.82 -30.39
CA TRP A 132 10.71 2.44 -30.37
C TRP A 132 11.47 3.14 -31.50
N GLN A 133 12.63 3.72 -31.17
CA GLN A 133 13.59 4.24 -32.14
C GLN A 133 14.79 3.31 -32.21
N LYS A 134 15.21 2.99 -33.44
CA LYS A 134 16.33 2.08 -33.70
C LYS A 134 17.64 2.66 -33.17
N ASP A 135 18.34 1.86 -32.37
CA ASP A 135 19.69 2.16 -31.92
C ASP A 135 20.68 1.24 -32.67
N ASP A 136 21.37 1.79 -33.67
CA ASP A 136 22.25 1.00 -34.55
C ASP A 136 23.45 0.33 -33.83
N LEU A 137 23.71 0.65 -32.55
CA LEU A 137 24.91 0.19 -31.83
C LEU A 137 24.69 -0.96 -30.83
N ARG A 138 23.44 -1.21 -30.39
CA ARG A 138 23.14 -2.06 -29.20
C ARG A 138 21.99 -3.07 -29.40
N ASP A 139 21.50 -3.19 -30.63
CA ASP A 139 20.14 -3.65 -30.89
C ASP A 139 19.91 -5.18 -30.84
N ARG A 140 18.82 -5.58 -30.17
CA ARG A 140 18.02 -6.77 -30.45
C ARG A 140 16.53 -6.42 -30.22
N PRO A 141 15.70 -6.26 -31.28
CA PRO A 141 14.35 -5.68 -31.19
C PRO A 141 13.27 -6.62 -30.59
N CYS A 142 13.63 -7.82 -30.15
CA CYS A 142 12.67 -8.80 -29.64
C CYS A 142 12.48 -8.67 -28.12
N ASN A 143 11.22 -8.63 -27.68
CA ASN A 143 10.81 -8.83 -26.28
C ASN A 143 11.03 -7.65 -25.30
N ARG A 144 10.74 -6.40 -25.72
CA ARG A 144 10.78 -5.18 -24.87
C ARG A 144 10.09 -5.35 -23.51
N LYS A 145 8.98 -6.07 -23.45
CA LYS A 145 8.26 -6.37 -22.19
C LYS A 145 9.11 -7.21 -21.23
N ALA A 146 9.74 -8.27 -21.71
CA ALA A 146 10.61 -9.09 -20.88
C ALA A 146 11.83 -8.30 -20.38
N ILE A 147 12.42 -7.46 -21.25
CA ILE A 147 13.53 -6.58 -20.86
C ILE A 147 13.05 -5.61 -19.77
N PHE A 148 11.89 -4.96 -19.94
CA PHE A 148 11.34 -4.08 -18.92
C PHE A 148 11.16 -4.78 -17.57
N GLU A 149 10.61 -5.99 -17.54
CA GLU A 149 10.46 -6.77 -16.31
C GLU A 149 11.81 -7.14 -15.67
N ILE A 150 12.86 -7.41 -16.47
CA ILE A 150 14.23 -7.61 -15.94
C ILE A 150 14.71 -6.35 -15.22
N PHE A 151 14.54 -5.17 -15.82
CA PHE A 151 14.91 -3.90 -15.20
C PHE A 151 14.12 -3.66 -13.90
N LYS A 152 12.80 -3.86 -13.95
CA LYS A 152 11.93 -3.72 -12.77
C LYS A 152 12.36 -4.66 -11.63
N ASN A 153 12.62 -5.93 -11.96
CA ASN A 153 13.06 -6.93 -10.98
C ASN A 153 14.43 -6.56 -10.38
N ALA A 154 15.34 -5.98 -11.16
CA ALA A 154 16.61 -5.49 -10.64
C ALA A 154 16.43 -4.40 -9.57
N LEU A 155 15.46 -3.49 -9.72
CA LEU A 155 15.16 -2.48 -8.69
C LEU A 155 14.53 -3.12 -7.44
N VAL A 156 13.60 -4.07 -7.62
CA VAL A 156 12.91 -4.77 -6.53
C VAL A 156 13.88 -5.61 -5.70
N GLN A 157 14.68 -6.47 -6.35
CA GLN A 157 15.64 -7.35 -5.68
C GLN A 157 16.69 -6.56 -4.90
N ASN A 158 17.09 -5.39 -5.41
CA ASN A 158 18.09 -4.53 -4.78
C ASN A 158 17.47 -3.44 -3.89
N GLN A 159 16.17 -3.54 -3.58
CA GLN A 159 15.43 -2.66 -2.67
C GLN A 159 15.64 -1.17 -2.98
N LYS A 160 15.70 -0.82 -4.27
CA LYS A 160 15.90 0.57 -4.71
C LYS A 160 14.56 1.31 -4.68
N PRO A 161 14.48 2.54 -4.15
CA PRO A 161 13.23 3.29 -4.13
C PRO A 161 12.90 3.77 -5.55
N PHE A 162 11.84 3.24 -6.17
CA PHE A 162 11.51 3.55 -7.56
C PHE A 162 10.04 3.85 -7.79
N ILE A 163 9.77 4.67 -8.81
CA ILE A 163 8.43 4.95 -9.33
C ILE A 163 8.44 4.76 -10.85
N ILE A 164 7.39 4.14 -11.37
CA ILE A 164 7.21 3.91 -12.81
C ILE A 164 6.60 5.17 -13.45
N LEU A 165 7.25 5.64 -14.52
CA LEU A 165 6.77 6.73 -15.37
C LEU A 165 6.30 6.18 -16.72
N SER A 166 5.01 6.39 -16.99
CA SER A 166 4.33 6.07 -18.24
C SER A 166 3.57 7.33 -18.72
N GLY A 167 3.11 7.32 -19.97
CA GLY A 167 2.51 8.44 -20.67
C GLY A 167 3.43 9.01 -21.75
N ASP A 168 2.95 10.05 -22.42
CA ASP A 168 3.76 10.79 -23.38
C ASP A 168 4.83 11.68 -22.70
N GLU A 169 5.65 12.36 -23.50
CA GLU A 169 6.74 13.21 -23.02
C GLU A 169 6.26 14.29 -22.02
N ASN A 170 5.15 14.96 -22.31
CA ASN A 170 4.62 16.04 -21.47
C ASN A 170 3.99 15.49 -20.19
N GLU A 171 3.23 14.40 -20.29
CA GLU A 171 2.63 13.73 -19.15
C GLU A 171 3.69 13.23 -18.17
N ARG A 172 4.74 12.58 -18.70
CA ARG A 172 5.87 12.08 -17.90
C ARG A 172 6.63 13.20 -17.22
N LEU A 173 6.93 14.30 -17.92
CA LEU A 173 7.61 15.44 -17.33
C LEU A 173 6.79 16.04 -16.19
N LYS A 174 5.50 16.30 -16.42
CA LYS A 174 4.61 16.88 -15.41
C LYS A 174 4.47 15.98 -14.18
N LYS A 175 4.38 14.67 -14.39
CA LYS A 175 4.34 13.66 -13.32
C LYS A 175 5.66 13.61 -12.56
N ALA A 176 6.80 13.61 -13.26
CA ALA A 176 8.12 13.58 -12.67
C ALA A 176 8.36 14.82 -11.79
N ILE A 177 8.05 16.03 -12.29
CA ILE A 177 8.18 17.28 -11.52
C ILE A 177 7.42 17.19 -10.19
N ASN A 178 6.14 16.83 -10.23
CA ASN A 178 5.31 16.70 -9.03
C ASN A 178 5.88 15.65 -8.06
N ILE A 179 6.43 14.54 -8.57
CA ILE A 179 7.06 13.52 -7.73
C ILE A 179 8.33 14.07 -7.06
N VAL A 180 9.18 14.80 -7.79
CA VAL A 180 10.41 15.38 -7.24
C VAL A 180 10.11 16.41 -6.15
N GLU A 181 9.14 17.29 -6.39
CA GLU A 181 8.72 18.30 -5.39
C GLU A 181 8.17 17.63 -4.12
N ASN A 182 7.34 16.59 -4.27
CA ASN A 182 6.83 15.86 -3.12
C ASN A 182 7.96 15.09 -2.40
N LEU A 183 8.89 14.46 -3.12
CA LEU A 183 10.04 13.80 -2.50
C LEU A 183 10.86 14.78 -1.64
N GLU A 184 11.08 15.99 -2.16
CA GLU A 184 11.78 17.05 -1.43
C GLU A 184 11.04 17.42 -0.13
N ASN A 185 9.73 17.63 -0.21
CA ASN A 185 8.91 17.94 0.96
C ASN A 185 8.86 16.78 1.97
N ALA A 186 8.78 15.53 1.49
CA ALA A 186 8.86 14.35 2.34
C ALA A 186 10.18 14.29 3.10
N LYS A 187 11.31 14.52 2.41
CA LYS A 187 12.63 14.56 3.03
C LYS A 187 12.77 15.67 4.07
N LYS A 188 12.19 16.86 3.82
CA LYS A 188 12.15 17.95 4.81
C LYS A 188 11.39 17.58 6.08
N LEU A 189 10.37 16.74 5.97
CA LEU A 189 9.62 16.21 7.11
C LEU A 189 10.34 15.05 7.83
N GLY A 190 11.52 14.64 7.34
CA GLY A 190 12.33 13.57 7.93
C GLY A 190 12.02 12.17 7.40
N PHE A 191 11.23 12.06 6.31
CA PHE A 191 10.96 10.77 5.68
C PHE A 191 12.11 10.31 4.79
N SER A 192 12.35 9.00 4.78
CA SER A 192 13.26 8.39 3.84
C SER A 192 12.66 8.31 2.43
N SER A 193 13.50 8.05 1.44
CA SER A 193 13.04 7.80 0.07
C SER A 193 12.13 6.58 -0.05
N HIS A 194 12.35 5.55 0.77
CA HIS A 194 11.51 4.35 0.81
C HIS A 194 10.13 4.67 1.39
N ASP A 195 10.07 5.47 2.46
CA ASP A 195 8.80 5.94 3.03
C ASP A 195 8.01 6.73 1.97
N PHE A 196 8.68 7.64 1.26
CA PHE A 196 8.06 8.42 0.19
C PHE A 196 7.48 7.53 -0.91
N VAL A 197 8.24 6.55 -1.41
CA VAL A 197 7.75 5.61 -2.44
C VAL A 197 6.58 4.79 -1.93
N GLN A 198 6.59 4.38 -0.66
CA GLN A 198 5.45 3.67 -0.05
C GLN A 198 4.20 4.56 0.02
N MET A 199 4.33 5.82 0.45
CA MET A 199 3.24 6.78 0.47
C MET A 199 2.66 6.99 -0.93
N TYR A 200 3.53 7.17 -1.92
CA TYR A 200 3.15 7.33 -3.31
C TYR A 200 2.35 6.13 -3.83
N ASN A 201 2.82 4.91 -3.56
CA ASN A 201 2.16 3.67 -4.00
C ASN A 201 0.79 3.43 -3.31
N HIS A 202 0.61 3.92 -2.09
CA HIS A 202 -0.67 3.87 -1.37
C HIS A 202 -1.62 5.02 -1.72
N GLY A 203 -1.22 5.96 -2.59
CA GLY A 203 -2.03 7.14 -2.93
C GLY A 203 -2.22 8.09 -1.73
N ILE A 204 -1.29 8.10 -0.78
CA ILE A 204 -1.35 8.96 0.40
C ILE A 204 -0.62 10.27 0.09
N THR A 205 -1.32 11.39 0.21
CA THR A 205 -0.73 12.71 0.01
C THR A 205 0.08 13.14 1.24
N LEU A 206 1.13 13.94 1.03
CA LEU A 206 1.92 14.50 2.14
C LEU A 206 1.07 15.33 3.10
N LYS A 207 0.08 16.06 2.59
CA LYS A 207 -0.88 16.82 3.40
C LYS A 207 -1.65 15.92 4.39
N ASN A 208 -2.03 14.71 3.97
CA ASN A 208 -2.70 13.76 4.85
C ASN A 208 -1.76 13.28 5.97
N ILE A 209 -0.50 12.99 5.63
CA ILE A 209 0.54 12.60 6.59
C ILE A 209 0.79 13.73 7.60
N GLU A 210 0.96 14.97 7.13
CA GLU A 210 1.14 16.15 7.99
C GLU A 210 -0.04 16.34 8.94
N SER A 211 -1.27 16.19 8.43
CA SER A 211 -2.48 16.25 9.27
C SER A 211 -2.48 15.17 10.34
N GLN A 212 -2.09 13.94 10.01
CA GLN A 212 -2.03 12.83 10.96
C GLN A 212 -0.95 13.07 12.02
N ILE A 213 0.25 13.50 11.62
CA ILE A 213 1.33 13.88 12.54
C ILE A 213 0.88 15.01 13.48
N SER A 214 0.17 16.01 12.94
CA SER A 214 -0.38 17.09 13.75
C SER A 214 -1.36 16.56 14.81
N ILE A 215 -2.24 15.61 14.44
CA ILE A 215 -3.14 14.96 15.40
C ILE A 215 -2.36 14.20 16.48
N PHE A 216 -1.29 13.49 16.13
CA PHE A 216 -0.46 12.79 17.13
C PHE A 216 0.26 13.75 18.08
N LYS A 217 0.76 14.89 17.56
CA LYS A 217 1.48 15.89 18.36
C LYS A 217 0.56 16.73 19.24
N ASN A 218 -0.56 17.17 18.69
CA ASN A 218 -1.46 18.15 19.32
C ASN A 218 -2.67 17.49 19.99
N GLY A 219 -2.88 16.19 19.77
CA GLY A 219 -4.10 15.48 20.13
C GLY A 219 -5.23 15.71 19.12
N VAL A 220 -6.27 14.88 19.20
CA VAL A 220 -7.51 15.13 18.48
C VAL A 220 -8.22 16.30 19.16
N ALA A 221 -8.54 17.34 18.41
CA ALA A 221 -9.34 18.45 18.92
C ALA A 221 -10.64 17.89 19.52
N LYS A 222 -10.90 18.23 20.79
CA LYS A 222 -12.13 17.80 21.45
C LYS A 222 -13.29 18.44 20.71
N THR A 223 -14.23 17.62 20.23
CA THR A 223 -15.50 18.13 19.75
C THR A 223 -16.20 18.80 20.92
N ILE A 224 -16.46 20.11 20.79
CA ILE A 224 -17.28 20.83 21.76
C ILE A 224 -18.72 20.40 21.51
N LEU A 225 -19.25 19.58 22.40
CA LEU A 225 -20.66 19.22 22.40
C LEU A 225 -21.44 20.44 22.87
N ASP A 226 -22.41 20.91 22.08
CA ASP A 226 -23.34 21.98 22.48
C ASP A 226 -24.26 21.46 23.59
N ARG A 227 -25.17 20.55 23.22
CA ARG A 227 -26.04 19.78 24.13
C ARG A 227 -26.54 18.53 23.42
N ALA A 228 -27.14 17.60 24.16
CA ALA A 228 -27.73 16.41 23.56
C ALA A 228 -28.89 16.79 22.62
N ALA A 229 -28.95 16.16 21.45
CA ALA A 229 -30.12 16.28 20.60
C ALA A 229 -31.31 15.61 21.29
N THR A 230 -32.43 16.31 21.39
CA THR A 230 -33.68 15.81 21.97
C THR A 230 -34.81 15.89 20.95
N ILE A 231 -35.94 15.27 21.26
CA ILE A 231 -37.15 15.40 20.45
C ILE A 231 -37.51 16.89 20.38
N ASN A 232 -37.60 17.42 19.17
CA ASN A 232 -37.80 18.84 18.84
C ASN A 232 -36.57 19.77 19.05
N ASP A 233 -35.40 19.22 19.35
CA ASP A 233 -34.12 19.95 19.41
C ASP A 233 -33.02 19.09 18.75
N GLY A 234 -32.91 19.18 17.42
CA GLY A 234 -32.00 18.37 16.62
C GLY A 234 -32.54 17.01 16.19
N ILE A 235 -33.56 16.46 16.86
CA ILE A 235 -34.30 15.26 16.41
C ILE A 235 -35.74 15.64 16.10
N LYS A 236 -36.16 15.47 14.83
CA LYS A 236 -37.56 15.63 14.42
C LYS A 236 -38.25 14.28 14.42
N ILE A 237 -39.34 14.16 15.17
CA ILE A 237 -40.26 13.01 15.03
C ILE A 237 -41.27 13.34 13.92
N LEU A 238 -41.42 12.41 13.00
CA LEU A 238 -42.41 12.50 11.94
C LEU A 238 -43.75 11.96 12.46
N SER A 239 -44.84 12.70 12.20
CA SER A 239 -46.19 12.20 12.46
C SER A 239 -46.55 11.08 11.47
N ASP A 240 -47.61 10.33 11.75
CA ASP A 240 -48.12 9.31 10.79
C ASP A 240 -48.46 9.93 9.43
N SER A 241 -48.95 11.18 9.43
CA SER A 241 -49.21 11.92 8.19
C SER A 241 -47.94 12.31 7.43
N ASP A 242 -46.87 12.68 8.15
CA ASP A 242 -45.57 12.96 7.53
C ASP A 242 -44.97 11.68 6.96
N TRP A 243 -45.06 10.57 7.69
CA TRP A 243 -44.64 9.25 7.23
C TRP A 243 -45.32 8.88 5.93
N GLN A 244 -46.65 8.96 5.88
CA GLN A 244 -47.40 8.65 4.66
C GLN A 244 -46.99 9.56 3.52
N HIS A 245 -46.84 10.87 3.77
CA HIS A 245 -46.39 11.83 2.77
C HIS A 245 -45.02 11.45 2.17
N TYR A 246 -44.02 11.09 2.98
CA TYR A 246 -42.71 10.71 2.48
C TYR A 246 -42.69 9.35 1.78
N ILE A 247 -43.52 8.40 2.22
CA ILE A 247 -43.72 7.12 1.52
C ILE A 247 -44.30 7.39 0.13
N ASP A 248 -45.37 8.17 0.04
CA ASP A 248 -46.02 8.51 -1.24
C ASP A 248 -45.06 9.26 -2.17
N LEU A 249 -44.26 10.18 -1.61
CA LEU A 249 -43.21 10.90 -2.34
C LEU A 249 -42.16 9.93 -2.91
N PHE A 250 -41.64 9.02 -2.08
CA PHE A 250 -40.67 8.03 -2.52
C PHE A 250 -41.25 7.12 -3.62
N GLU A 251 -42.45 6.60 -3.42
CA GLU A 251 -43.14 5.74 -4.39
C GLU A 251 -43.39 6.43 -5.74
N THR A 252 -43.71 7.73 -5.72
CA THR A 252 -43.94 8.53 -6.94
C THR A 252 -42.64 8.86 -7.67
N GLU A 253 -41.54 9.07 -6.95
CA GLU A 253 -40.26 9.50 -7.52
C GLU A 253 -39.31 8.35 -7.85
N LYS A 254 -39.42 7.18 -7.21
CA LYS A 254 -38.42 6.10 -7.31
C LYS A 254 -38.11 5.64 -8.75
N LEU A 255 -39.08 5.67 -9.66
CA LEU A 255 -38.89 5.28 -11.07
C LEU A 255 -38.19 6.36 -11.91
N LYS A 256 -38.09 7.59 -11.42
CA LYS A 256 -37.44 8.72 -12.11
C LYS A 256 -35.96 8.83 -11.76
N HIS A 257 -35.49 8.11 -10.75
CA HIS A 257 -34.13 8.23 -10.21
C HIS A 257 -33.45 6.87 -10.15
N LYS A 258 -32.11 6.86 -10.17
CA LYS A 258 -31.34 5.67 -9.84
C LYS A 258 -31.23 5.55 -8.33
N LEU A 259 -31.83 4.50 -7.75
CA LEU A 259 -31.76 4.25 -6.32
C LEU A 259 -30.33 3.84 -5.92
N CYS A 260 -29.80 4.50 -4.89
CA CYS A 260 -28.51 4.17 -4.29
C CYS A 260 -28.72 3.97 -2.80
N LYS A 261 -28.34 2.79 -2.30
CA LYS A 261 -28.34 2.51 -0.87
C LYS A 261 -26.95 2.75 -0.31
N PHE A 262 -26.84 3.71 0.61
CA PHE A 262 -25.63 3.91 1.38
C PHE A 262 -25.66 3.04 2.64
N VAL A 263 -24.83 2.00 2.66
CA VAL A 263 -24.56 1.22 3.87
C VAL A 263 -23.22 1.71 4.43
N PRO A 264 -23.18 2.35 5.61
CA PRO A 264 -21.92 2.80 6.18
C PRO A 264 -20.97 1.61 6.39
N ALA A 265 -19.70 1.78 6.00
CA ALA A 265 -18.70 0.73 6.10
C ALA A 265 -18.56 0.27 7.56
N SER A 266 -18.77 -1.02 7.81
CA SER A 266 -18.45 -1.61 9.10
C SER A 266 -16.98 -1.97 9.16
N GLY A 267 -16.26 -1.39 10.12
CA GLY A 267 -14.94 -1.89 10.50
C GLY A 267 -14.98 -3.29 11.12
N ALA A 268 -13.80 -3.79 11.52
CA ALA A 268 -13.67 -5.04 12.27
C ALA A 268 -14.60 -5.06 13.50
N ALA A 269 -15.02 -6.27 13.89
CA ALA A 269 -15.89 -6.46 15.04
C ALA A 269 -15.16 -6.29 16.39
N SER A 270 -13.91 -5.84 16.41
CA SER A 270 -13.05 -5.81 17.62
C SER A 270 -13.68 -5.05 18.79
N ARG A 271 -14.42 -3.97 18.52
CA ARG A 271 -15.16 -3.24 19.57
C ARG A 271 -16.32 -4.05 20.16
N MET A 272 -17.00 -4.87 19.34
CA MET A 272 -18.11 -5.73 19.79
C MET A 272 -17.61 -6.84 20.72
N PHE A 273 -16.41 -7.36 20.47
CA PHE A 273 -15.81 -8.43 21.26
C PHE A 273 -14.79 -7.95 22.31
N LYS A 274 -14.70 -6.63 22.53
CA LYS A 274 -13.70 -6.02 23.42
C LYS A 274 -13.75 -6.61 24.83
N PHE A 275 -14.94 -6.76 25.41
CA PHE A 275 -15.11 -7.31 26.76
C PHE A 275 -14.68 -8.79 26.85
N LEU A 276 -14.79 -9.56 25.77
CA LEU A 276 -14.30 -10.95 25.72
C LEU A 276 -12.78 -11.01 25.59
N LEU A 277 -12.18 -10.09 24.83
CA LEU A 277 -10.71 -9.96 24.73
C LEU A 277 -10.10 -9.56 26.07
N GLU A 278 -10.73 -8.61 26.77
CA GLU A 278 -10.36 -8.23 28.14
C GLU A 278 -10.51 -9.41 29.10
N PHE A 279 -11.57 -10.21 28.98
CA PHE A 279 -11.73 -11.44 29.76
C PHE A 279 -10.59 -12.43 29.50
N ILE A 280 -10.25 -12.74 28.24
CA ILE A 280 -9.17 -13.69 27.92
C ILE A 280 -7.82 -13.24 28.51
N ASN A 281 -7.54 -11.94 28.50
CA ASN A 281 -6.26 -11.40 28.96
C ASN A 281 -6.17 -11.34 30.50
N ASP A 282 -7.28 -11.08 31.18
CA ASP A 282 -7.28 -10.76 32.61
C ASP A 282 -7.80 -11.91 33.51
N TYR A 283 -8.51 -12.90 32.95
CA TYR A 283 -9.12 -13.99 33.70
C TYR A 283 -8.10 -15.07 34.05
N ASP A 284 -7.94 -15.34 35.35
CA ASP A 284 -7.06 -16.40 35.85
C ASP A 284 -7.87 -17.62 36.32
N LYS A 285 -8.02 -18.60 35.43
CA LYS A 285 -8.75 -19.85 35.71
C LYS A 285 -8.19 -20.68 36.88
N GLN A 286 -6.95 -20.44 37.33
CA GLN A 286 -6.38 -21.17 38.47
C GLN A 286 -6.78 -20.56 39.81
N ASN A 287 -7.01 -19.25 39.83
CA ASN A 287 -7.13 -18.47 41.05
C ASN A 287 -8.52 -17.82 41.24
N GLU A 288 -9.35 -17.74 40.20
CA GLU A 288 -10.71 -17.19 40.32
C GLU A 288 -11.75 -17.90 39.44
N THR A 289 -13.01 -17.87 39.89
CA THR A 289 -14.17 -18.27 39.09
C THR A 289 -14.59 -17.14 38.14
N ILE A 290 -15.34 -17.45 37.09
CA ILE A 290 -15.84 -16.42 36.17
C ILE A 290 -16.72 -15.40 36.92
N ASN A 291 -17.53 -15.86 37.88
CA ASN A 291 -18.35 -14.97 38.70
C ASN A 291 -17.50 -14.02 39.57
N ALA A 292 -16.38 -14.51 40.12
CA ALA A 292 -15.45 -13.66 40.86
C ALA A 292 -14.81 -12.60 39.96
N TYR A 293 -14.41 -12.97 38.74
CA TYR A 293 -13.92 -12.03 37.72
C TYR A 293 -14.98 -10.96 37.40
N ILE A 294 -16.22 -11.38 37.13
CA ILE A 294 -17.32 -10.45 36.78
C ILE A 294 -17.52 -9.42 37.90
N ASN A 295 -17.55 -9.85 39.16
CA ASN A 295 -17.71 -8.95 40.29
C ASN A 295 -16.50 -8.03 40.47
N ARG A 296 -15.27 -8.56 40.31
CA ARG A 296 -14.02 -7.81 40.45
C ARG A 296 -13.85 -6.72 39.40
N LYS A 297 -14.24 -7.00 38.15
CA LYS A 297 -14.10 -6.09 37.00
C LYS A 297 -15.38 -5.31 36.67
N ASN A 298 -16.48 -5.56 37.39
CA ASN A 298 -17.81 -5.07 37.06
C ASN A 298 -18.19 -5.38 35.58
N ALA A 299 -17.89 -6.61 35.14
CA ALA A 299 -18.02 -7.03 33.73
C ALA A 299 -19.46 -7.44 33.38
N VAL A 300 -20.38 -6.47 33.39
CA VAL A 300 -21.82 -6.68 33.15
C VAL A 300 -22.07 -7.31 31.77
N ASP A 301 -21.36 -6.86 30.73
CA ASP A 301 -21.51 -7.37 29.37
C ASP A 301 -21.14 -8.85 29.25
N LEU A 302 -20.10 -9.30 29.98
CA LEU A 302 -19.71 -10.71 30.04
C LEU A 302 -20.81 -11.56 30.67
N SER A 303 -21.40 -11.08 31.78
CA SER A 303 -22.51 -11.77 32.44
C SER A 303 -23.71 -11.94 31.51
N ILE A 304 -24.13 -10.87 30.85
CA ILE A 304 -25.24 -10.89 29.89
C ILE A 304 -24.94 -11.83 28.72
N PHE A 305 -23.72 -11.79 28.19
CA PHE A 305 -23.28 -12.65 27.10
C PHE A 305 -23.37 -14.13 27.46
N LEU A 306 -22.86 -14.53 28.62
CA LEU A 306 -22.88 -15.92 29.08
C LEU A 306 -24.30 -16.43 29.37
N VAL A 307 -25.18 -15.58 29.91
CA VAL A 307 -26.60 -15.92 30.11
C VAL A 307 -27.33 -16.08 28.77
N GLY A 308 -27.00 -15.26 27.78
CA GLY A 308 -27.58 -15.28 26.44
C GLY A 308 -26.92 -16.23 25.45
N LEU A 309 -25.91 -17.02 25.87
CA LEU A 309 -24.96 -17.67 24.97
C LEU A 309 -25.64 -18.56 23.91
N GLU A 310 -26.64 -19.35 24.32
CA GLU A 310 -27.35 -20.29 23.44
C GLU A 310 -28.24 -19.61 22.39
N LYS A 311 -28.55 -18.32 22.59
CA LYS A 311 -29.39 -17.54 21.68
C LYS A 311 -28.62 -17.07 20.45
N PHE A 312 -27.28 -17.03 20.51
CA PHE A 312 -26.48 -16.57 19.38
C PHE A 312 -26.54 -17.55 18.20
N PRO A 313 -26.67 -17.07 16.95
CA PRO A 313 -26.73 -17.96 15.78
C PRO A 313 -25.46 -18.80 15.60
N PHE A 314 -24.28 -18.28 15.98
CA PHE A 314 -23.03 -19.04 15.94
C PHE A 314 -22.90 -20.13 17.01
N TYR A 315 -23.74 -20.15 18.06
CA TYR A 315 -23.55 -21.00 19.23
C TYR A 315 -23.33 -22.47 18.88
N LYS A 316 -24.26 -23.05 18.10
CA LYS A 316 -24.19 -24.47 17.69
C LYS A 316 -22.90 -24.78 16.92
N LYS A 317 -22.45 -23.86 16.06
CA LYS A 317 -21.25 -24.06 15.26
C LYS A 317 -19.99 -24.10 16.14
N VAL A 318 -19.93 -23.24 17.15
CA VAL A 318 -18.81 -23.19 18.11
C VAL A 318 -18.82 -24.43 19.00
N ILE A 319 -19.98 -24.83 19.55
CA ILE A 319 -20.12 -26.04 20.37
C ILE A 319 -19.73 -27.30 19.60
N ASN A 320 -20.25 -27.48 18.38
CA ASN A 320 -19.90 -28.66 17.58
C ASN A 320 -18.39 -28.76 17.33
N LEU A 321 -17.71 -27.64 17.11
CA LEU A 321 -16.26 -27.63 16.96
C LEU A 321 -15.53 -27.95 18.27
N LEU A 322 -16.00 -27.42 19.40
CA LEU A 322 -15.46 -27.72 20.73
C LEU A 322 -15.59 -29.20 21.09
N GLU A 323 -16.76 -29.80 20.86
CA GLU A 323 -17.00 -31.22 21.15
C GLU A 323 -16.12 -32.13 20.29
N ASN A 324 -15.90 -31.76 19.02
CA ASN A 324 -15.04 -32.53 18.12
C ASN A 324 -13.54 -32.38 18.43
N THR A 325 -13.12 -31.25 19.00
CA THR A 325 -11.72 -30.96 19.30
C THR A 325 -11.33 -31.31 20.74
N ASN A 326 -12.29 -31.38 21.66
CA ASN A 326 -12.09 -31.70 23.07
C ASN A 326 -13.04 -32.81 23.53
N SER A 327 -12.54 -34.04 23.59
CA SER A 327 -13.30 -35.24 23.97
C SER A 327 -13.98 -35.16 25.35
N ASP A 328 -13.46 -34.34 26.27
CA ASP A 328 -13.99 -34.16 27.62
C ASP A 328 -14.77 -32.86 27.81
N TYR A 329 -15.02 -32.08 26.74
CA TYR A 329 -15.75 -30.81 26.82
C TYR A 329 -17.05 -30.95 27.62
N ASN A 330 -17.84 -31.97 27.34
CA ASN A 330 -19.14 -32.19 27.98
C ASN A 330 -19.07 -32.54 29.47
N LYS A 331 -17.93 -33.04 29.95
CA LYS A 331 -17.71 -33.39 31.37
C LYS A 331 -17.19 -32.21 32.21
N ASN A 332 -16.73 -31.15 31.56
CA ASN A 332 -16.16 -29.99 32.23
C ASN A 332 -17.22 -29.20 33.03
N ALA A 333 -16.77 -28.55 34.10
CA ALA A 333 -17.57 -27.59 34.85
C ALA A 333 -17.97 -26.39 33.97
N LYS A 334 -19.05 -25.70 34.35
CA LYS A 334 -19.59 -24.58 33.57
C LYS A 334 -18.55 -23.50 33.25
N ASP A 335 -17.82 -23.02 34.26
CA ASP A 335 -16.78 -21.99 34.06
C ASP A 335 -15.72 -22.42 33.04
N VAL A 336 -15.34 -23.70 33.04
CA VAL A 336 -14.38 -24.25 32.07
C VAL A 336 -14.97 -24.31 30.67
N LYS A 337 -16.26 -24.67 30.54
CA LYS A 337 -16.96 -24.66 29.25
C LYS A 337 -17.07 -23.24 28.67
N ASP A 338 -17.43 -22.28 29.52
CA ASP A 338 -17.57 -20.87 29.13
C ASP A 338 -16.23 -20.26 28.72
N ASP A 339 -15.14 -20.53 29.46
CA ASP A 339 -13.76 -20.12 29.10
C ASP A 339 -13.32 -20.71 27.73
N LEU A 340 -13.53 -22.02 27.54
CA LEU A 340 -13.20 -22.69 26.28
C LEU A 340 -14.02 -22.15 25.11
N PHE A 341 -15.30 -21.84 25.33
CA PHE A 341 -16.16 -21.24 24.30
C PHE A 341 -15.63 -19.89 23.86
N ILE A 342 -15.31 -19.00 24.81
CA ILE A 342 -14.81 -17.66 24.50
C ILE A 342 -13.47 -17.75 23.76
N LYS A 343 -12.56 -18.64 24.19
CA LYS A 343 -11.27 -18.86 23.51
C LYS A 343 -11.44 -19.39 22.08
N MET A 344 -12.34 -20.34 21.88
CA MET A 344 -12.64 -20.88 20.54
C MET A 344 -13.20 -19.80 19.61
N LEU A 345 -14.11 -18.97 20.12
CA LEU A 345 -14.74 -17.88 19.38
C LEU A 345 -13.73 -16.83 18.89
N LEU A 346 -12.72 -16.53 19.71
CA LEU A 346 -11.77 -15.44 19.48
C LEU A 346 -10.43 -15.90 18.88
N SER A 347 -10.12 -17.19 18.91
CA SER A 347 -8.87 -17.72 18.36
C SER A 347 -8.78 -17.50 16.85
N SER A 348 -7.61 -17.04 16.41
CA SER A 348 -7.24 -16.89 15.00
C SER A 348 -7.18 -18.21 14.25
N GLU A 349 -6.97 -19.33 14.95
CA GLU A 349 -6.95 -20.67 14.35
C GLU A 349 -8.36 -21.17 13.98
N TYR A 350 -9.40 -20.60 14.60
CA TYR A 350 -10.76 -21.09 14.48
C TYR A 350 -11.70 -20.01 13.92
N PHE A 351 -12.46 -19.35 14.79
CA PHE A 351 -13.52 -18.45 14.35
C PHE A 351 -13.02 -17.03 14.09
N ASP A 352 -12.04 -16.55 14.85
CA ASP A 352 -11.43 -15.23 14.71
C ASP A 352 -12.45 -14.08 14.63
N TYR A 353 -13.57 -14.19 15.34
CA TYR A 353 -14.71 -13.28 15.16
C TYR A 353 -14.40 -11.83 15.50
N ALA A 354 -13.44 -11.56 16.39
CA ALA A 354 -13.02 -10.20 16.72
C ALA A 354 -12.31 -9.48 15.56
N ASN A 355 -11.62 -10.21 14.68
CA ASN A 355 -10.87 -9.62 13.57
C ASN A 355 -11.66 -9.67 12.26
N LYS A 356 -12.76 -10.42 12.21
CA LYS A 356 -13.64 -10.48 11.05
C LYS A 356 -14.47 -9.20 10.88
N PRO A 357 -14.79 -8.81 9.63
CA PRO A 357 -15.81 -7.79 9.37
C PRO A 357 -17.14 -8.19 10.01
N LYS A 358 -17.84 -7.26 10.64
CA LYS A 358 -19.16 -7.56 11.25
C LYS A 358 -20.16 -8.13 10.24
N GLY A 359 -20.01 -7.75 8.96
CA GLY A 359 -20.87 -8.18 7.87
C GLY A 359 -20.87 -9.69 7.60
N ILE A 360 -19.83 -10.42 8.01
CA ILE A 360 -19.73 -11.88 7.82
C ILE A 360 -20.04 -12.68 9.09
N LEU A 361 -20.38 -12.00 10.18
CA LEU A 361 -20.73 -12.68 11.43
C LEU A 361 -22.18 -13.16 11.36
N PRO A 362 -22.48 -14.39 11.82
CA PRO A 362 -23.84 -14.92 11.79
C PRO A 362 -24.67 -14.30 12.92
N PHE A 363 -25.43 -13.24 12.61
CA PHE A 363 -26.27 -12.53 13.58
C PHE A 363 -27.77 -12.79 13.40
N HIS A 364 -28.20 -13.34 12.27
CA HIS A 364 -29.61 -13.64 12.01
C HIS A 364 -29.83 -15.15 12.08
N LYS A 365 -30.91 -15.55 12.75
CA LYS A 365 -31.34 -16.94 12.86
C LYS A 365 -32.80 -17.03 12.45
N TYR A 366 -33.02 -17.57 11.26
CA TYR A 366 -34.34 -17.93 10.76
C TYR A 366 -34.67 -19.38 11.12
N GLU A 367 -35.92 -19.77 10.91
CA GLU A 367 -36.35 -21.17 11.08
C GLU A 367 -35.58 -22.13 10.15
N THR A 368 -35.25 -21.67 8.94
CA THR A 368 -34.63 -22.49 7.90
C THR A 368 -33.10 -22.42 7.87
N HIS A 369 -32.50 -21.29 8.26
CA HIS A 369 -31.06 -21.07 8.13
C HIS A 369 -30.55 -19.94 9.04
N ILE A 370 -29.23 -19.77 9.04
CA ILE A 370 -28.54 -18.64 9.66
C ILE A 370 -28.08 -17.72 8.54
N ALA A 371 -28.26 -16.43 8.72
CA ALA A 371 -27.80 -15.42 7.77
C ALA A 371 -26.84 -14.41 8.42
N THR A 372 -25.91 -13.94 7.61
CA THR A 372 -25.00 -12.85 7.90
C THR A 372 -25.62 -11.51 7.49
N PRO A 373 -25.16 -10.37 8.03
CA PRO A 373 -25.62 -9.07 7.57
C PRO A 373 -25.39 -8.82 6.07
N ILE A 374 -24.36 -9.44 5.46
CA ILE A 374 -24.17 -9.35 4.01
C ILE A 374 -25.31 -10.05 3.25
N GLU A 375 -25.72 -11.25 3.67
CA GLU A 375 -26.84 -11.96 3.03
C GLU A 375 -28.14 -11.19 3.19
N GLU A 376 -28.39 -10.59 4.36
CA GLU A 376 -29.53 -9.69 4.57
C GLU A 376 -29.50 -8.51 3.59
N HIS A 377 -28.34 -7.85 3.47
CA HIS A 377 -28.21 -6.73 2.55
C HIS A 377 -28.41 -7.16 1.10
N LEU A 378 -27.96 -8.35 0.70
CA LEU A 378 -28.19 -8.87 -0.65
C LEU A 378 -29.67 -9.15 -0.90
N ASN A 379 -30.36 -9.78 0.06
CA ASN A 379 -31.80 -10.03 -0.03
C ASN A 379 -32.57 -8.72 -0.15
N GLU A 380 -32.20 -7.70 0.61
CA GLU A 380 -32.82 -6.38 0.52
C GLU A 380 -32.47 -5.68 -0.81
N CYS A 381 -31.24 -5.82 -1.31
CA CYS A 381 -30.80 -5.29 -2.60
C CYS A 381 -31.65 -5.80 -3.77
N VAL A 382 -32.13 -7.05 -3.72
CA VAL A 382 -33.07 -7.60 -4.73
C VAL A 382 -34.33 -6.75 -4.83
N CYS A 383 -34.84 -6.22 -3.72
CA CYS A 383 -36.02 -5.34 -3.72
C CYS A 383 -35.76 -3.97 -4.38
N TYR A 384 -34.51 -3.49 -4.40
CA TYR A 384 -34.16 -2.24 -5.09
C TYR A 384 -33.83 -2.48 -6.57
N ALA A 385 -33.26 -3.63 -6.93
CA ALA A 385 -32.97 -4.00 -8.32
C ALA A 385 -34.23 -4.35 -9.15
N SER A 386 -35.35 -4.67 -8.51
CA SER A 386 -36.62 -4.96 -9.21
C SER A 386 -37.36 -3.71 -9.71
N SER A 387 -36.84 -2.50 -9.44
CA SER A 387 -37.42 -1.22 -9.87
C SER A 387 -36.85 -0.72 -11.21
N ASN A 388 -37.09 -1.45 -12.31
CA ASN A 388 -36.64 -1.09 -13.68
C ASN A 388 -35.19 -0.53 -13.75
N GLY A 389 -34.29 -1.15 -13.00
CA GLY A 389 -32.85 -0.88 -12.97
C GLY A 389 -32.06 -2.16 -12.82
#